data_AF-A0ABD6IDX6-F1
#
_entry.id   AF-A0ABD6IDX6-F1
#
_cell.length_a   1.000
_cell.length_b   1.000
_cell.length_c   1.000
_cell.angle_alpha   90.00
_cell.angle_beta   90.00
_cell.angle_gamma   90.00
#
_symmetry.space_group_name_H-M   'P 1'
#
loop_
_entity.id
_entity.type
_entity.pdbx_description
1 polymer ?
#
loop_
_entity_poly.entity_id
_entity_poly.type
_entity_poly.pdbx_seq_one_letter_code
_entity_poly.pdbx_strand_id
1 'polypeptide(L)'
;MEKNFSKITIQVPKEFIAKNDILKSIVELINYDFKQLANIKFEDVIWEQINERFQGFFIKELSYFVYITQKLDSKTLKTRSRNTFIKQNALPFIRNYEKHFKNFHNVKLFMSLNPVSFSLIKNKNDKFTIAESIYIDLKILISLYGFAITKSIINFANINEKYEEKWSNLNLETFIALKREKSNVKKRNKPIIFELSQNREEITVYAKLEGANVADSYFNCKFIQELNSKEQKNFKLFLFIIKPKVQDVHILKDFQDIGFNIINYYSDENDYDKATYQLNLRPKSNRNQGLFRANIIKKYNKYVDIYECFACEYRLNLVAAHIHRVADINKLKTHSKFITSAENGFQFCPNHDKEFENGMIYFDLDDFQFKVNSIKIDNPNDYNLLNKRIKNKLSKFKKELYSNNFKFMIEFHLRRIGLID
;
A
#
# COMPACT_ATOMS: atom_id res chain seq x y z
N MET A 1 -6.62 -30.74 -27.45
CA MET A 1 -6.80 -30.61 -28.90
C MET A 1 -6.16 -29.32 -29.36
N GLU A 2 -5.13 -29.41 -30.21
CA GLU A 2 -4.55 -28.26 -30.89
C GLU A 2 -5.59 -27.71 -31.87
N LYS A 3 -5.77 -26.39 -31.92
CA LYS A 3 -6.62 -25.73 -32.91
C LYS A 3 -5.72 -25.15 -33.99
N ASN A 4 -5.82 -25.68 -35.20
CA ASN A 4 -5.13 -25.11 -36.36
C ASN A 4 -5.93 -23.93 -36.89
N PHE A 5 -5.44 -22.72 -36.63
CA PHE A 5 -5.95 -21.50 -37.23
C PHE A 5 -5.09 -21.16 -38.45
N SER A 6 -5.73 -20.96 -39.60
CA SER A 6 -5.03 -20.53 -40.83
C SER A 6 -4.61 -19.05 -40.77
N LYS A 7 -5.34 -18.24 -40.02
CA LYS A 7 -4.98 -16.86 -39.64
C LYS A 7 -5.46 -16.61 -38.22
N ILE A 8 -4.76 -15.74 -37.50
CA ILE A 8 -5.18 -15.29 -36.17
C ILE A 8 -5.20 -13.76 -36.08
N THR A 9 -6.08 -13.22 -35.25
CA THR A 9 -6.25 -11.79 -35.07
C THR A 9 -5.76 -11.39 -33.70
N ILE A 10 -4.69 -10.59 -33.68
CA ILE A 10 -4.12 -10.05 -32.44
C ILE A 10 -4.35 -8.56 -32.39
N GLN A 11 -5.03 -8.16 -31.33
CA GLN A 11 -5.26 -6.77 -30.99
C GLN A 11 -4.18 -6.27 -30.03
N VAL A 12 -3.47 -5.19 -30.40
CA VAL A 12 -2.37 -4.61 -29.64
C VAL A 12 -2.54 -3.09 -29.44
N PRO A 13 -1.92 -2.49 -28.41
CA PRO A 13 -1.86 -1.04 -28.27
C PRO A 13 -1.25 -0.36 -29.49
N LYS A 14 -1.71 0.86 -29.81
CA LYS A 14 -1.24 1.66 -30.95
C LYS A 14 0.29 1.77 -31.03
N GLU A 15 0.95 1.92 -29.88
CA GLU A 15 2.41 2.04 -29.79
C GLU A 15 3.20 0.81 -30.26
N PHE A 16 2.56 -0.35 -30.42
CA PHE A 16 3.22 -1.60 -30.85
C PHE A 16 3.13 -1.81 -32.36
N ILE A 17 2.08 -1.32 -33.03
CA ILE A 17 1.80 -1.60 -34.45
C ILE A 17 2.93 -1.15 -35.37
N ALA A 18 3.59 -0.03 -35.04
CA ALA A 18 4.70 0.48 -35.83
C ALA A 18 6.06 -0.20 -35.54
N LYS A 19 6.11 -1.24 -34.70
CA LYS A 19 7.36 -1.82 -34.18
C LYS A 19 7.43 -3.31 -34.50
N ASN A 20 7.81 -3.65 -35.73
CA ASN A 20 7.90 -5.03 -36.22
C ASN A 20 8.68 -5.97 -35.28
N ASP A 21 9.78 -5.53 -34.69
CA ASP A 21 10.56 -6.37 -33.77
C ASP A 21 9.77 -6.77 -32.51
N ILE A 22 8.93 -5.86 -31.99
CA ILE A 22 8.06 -6.15 -30.84
C ILE A 22 6.98 -7.15 -31.26
N LEU A 23 6.36 -6.95 -32.42
CA LEU A 23 5.32 -7.84 -32.93
C LEU A 23 5.86 -9.25 -33.18
N LYS A 24 7.09 -9.38 -33.72
CA LYS A 24 7.79 -10.67 -33.86
C LYS A 24 8.02 -11.33 -32.50
N SER A 25 8.54 -10.59 -31.51
CA SER A 25 8.69 -11.13 -30.15
C SER A 25 7.36 -11.55 -29.52
N ILE A 26 6.24 -10.88 -29.84
CA ILE A 26 4.90 -11.29 -29.37
C ILE A 26 4.52 -12.66 -29.97
N VAL A 27 4.74 -12.87 -31.27
CA VAL A 27 4.46 -14.17 -31.93
C VAL A 27 5.31 -15.28 -31.32
N GLU A 28 6.61 -15.03 -31.10
CA GLU A 28 7.51 -15.98 -30.42
C GLU A 28 7.01 -16.36 -29.03
N LEU A 29 6.56 -15.37 -28.25
CA LEU A 29 6.02 -15.55 -26.90
C LEU A 29 4.72 -16.36 -26.93
N ILE A 30 3.82 -16.05 -27.87
CA ILE A 30 2.53 -16.76 -28.03
C ILE A 30 2.75 -18.23 -28.33
N ASN A 31 3.63 -18.56 -29.28
CA ASN A 31 3.95 -19.95 -29.63
C ASN A 31 4.54 -20.72 -28.44
N TYR A 32 5.26 -20.04 -27.55
CA TYR A 32 5.80 -20.66 -26.35
C TYR A 32 4.74 -20.89 -25.26
N ASP A 33 3.92 -19.87 -25.00
CA ASP A 33 2.95 -19.87 -23.89
C ASP A 33 1.68 -20.66 -24.21
N PHE A 34 1.20 -20.60 -25.46
CA PHE A 34 -0.12 -21.08 -25.86
C PHE A 34 -0.02 -22.20 -26.91
N LYS A 35 0.35 -23.41 -26.46
CA LYS A 35 0.47 -24.60 -27.31
C LYS A 35 -0.79 -24.93 -28.14
N GLN A 36 -1.97 -24.44 -27.75
CA GLN A 36 -3.22 -24.66 -28.50
C GLN A 36 -3.22 -23.96 -29.86
N LEU A 37 -2.37 -22.94 -30.03
CA LEU A 37 -2.12 -22.25 -31.28
C LEU A 37 -0.89 -22.90 -31.92
N ALA A 38 -1.10 -23.84 -32.84
CA ALA A 38 0.01 -24.54 -33.48
C ALA A 38 0.91 -23.57 -34.25
N ASN A 39 2.16 -23.40 -33.82
CA ASN A 39 3.28 -22.71 -34.50
C ASN A 39 2.85 -21.62 -35.49
N ILE A 40 2.20 -20.57 -34.99
CA ILE A 40 1.76 -19.44 -35.79
C ILE A 40 2.97 -18.76 -36.42
N LYS A 41 2.91 -18.49 -37.72
CA LYS A 41 3.90 -17.66 -38.40
C LYS A 41 3.50 -16.19 -38.33
N PHE A 42 4.49 -15.30 -38.41
CA PHE A 42 4.26 -13.87 -38.30
C PHE A 42 3.34 -13.34 -39.40
N GLU A 43 3.46 -13.91 -40.60
CA GLU A 43 2.70 -13.56 -41.80
C GLU A 43 1.22 -13.98 -41.70
N ASP A 44 0.91 -14.93 -40.81
CA ASP A 44 -0.44 -15.46 -40.59
C ASP A 44 -1.22 -14.64 -39.54
N VAL A 45 -0.60 -13.57 -38.99
CA VAL A 45 -1.21 -12.70 -37.98
C VAL A 45 -1.82 -11.45 -38.61
N ILE A 46 -3.12 -11.27 -38.37
CA ILE A 46 -3.84 -10.02 -38.63
C ILE A 46 -3.69 -9.13 -37.39
N TRP A 47 -2.95 -8.04 -37.54
CA TRP A 47 -2.74 -7.06 -36.47
C TRP A 47 -3.84 -6.03 -36.46
N GLU A 48 -4.50 -5.88 -35.32
CA GLU A 48 -5.51 -4.86 -35.07
C GLU A 48 -5.09 -3.92 -33.94
N GLN A 49 -5.59 -2.70 -34.00
CA GLN A 49 -5.33 -1.68 -32.98
C GLN A 49 -6.39 -1.67 -31.90
N ILE A 50 -5.96 -1.61 -30.64
CA ILE A 50 -6.79 -1.13 -29.54
C ILE A 50 -6.35 0.30 -29.22
N ASN A 51 -7.30 1.24 -29.31
CA ASN A 51 -7.11 2.67 -29.02
C ASN A 51 -7.06 2.98 -27.53
N GLU A 52 -6.35 2.16 -26.75
CA GLU A 52 -6.25 2.29 -25.30
C GLU A 52 -4.82 1.99 -24.86
N ARG A 53 -4.31 2.75 -23.89
CA ARG A 53 -2.95 2.56 -23.37
C ARG A 53 -2.96 1.56 -22.22
N PHE A 54 -2.47 0.35 -22.48
CA PHE A 54 -2.28 -0.68 -21.45
C PHE A 54 -1.11 -1.60 -21.81
N GLN A 55 -0.68 -2.43 -20.85
CA GLN A 55 0.43 -3.38 -21.05
C GLN A 55 -0.13 -4.77 -21.35
N GLY A 56 -0.40 -5.07 -22.62
CA GLY A 56 -0.89 -6.39 -23.01
C GLY A 56 -1.31 -6.49 -24.47
N PHE A 57 -2.02 -7.57 -24.79
CA PHE A 57 -2.64 -7.82 -26.09
C PHE A 57 -3.86 -8.76 -25.95
N PHE A 58 -4.71 -8.82 -26.97
CA PHE A 58 -5.87 -9.71 -27.03
C PHE A 58 -5.78 -10.64 -28.24
N ILE A 59 -5.94 -11.94 -28.02
CA ILE A 59 -6.02 -12.96 -29.08
C ILE A 59 -7.51 -13.29 -29.27
N LYS A 60 -8.10 -12.85 -30.39
CA LYS A 60 -9.56 -12.94 -30.60
C LYS A 60 -10.06 -14.36 -30.64
N GLU A 61 -9.40 -15.22 -31.41
CA GLU A 61 -9.85 -16.58 -31.72
C GLU A 61 -9.93 -17.48 -30.47
N LEU A 62 -9.12 -17.16 -29.45
CA LEU A 62 -9.15 -17.84 -28.17
C LEU A 62 -9.87 -17.06 -27.08
N SER A 63 -10.23 -15.80 -27.34
CA SER A 63 -10.70 -14.87 -26.32
C SER A 63 -9.72 -14.75 -25.15
N TYR A 64 -8.42 -14.63 -25.46
CA TYR A 64 -7.37 -14.55 -24.45
C TYR A 64 -6.90 -13.11 -24.31
N PHE A 65 -7.05 -12.55 -23.11
CA PHE A 65 -6.54 -11.23 -22.79
C PHE A 65 -5.27 -11.35 -21.96
N VAL A 66 -4.15 -10.94 -22.54
CA VAL A 66 -2.81 -11.26 -22.04
C VAL A 66 -2.15 -10.00 -21.52
N TYR A 67 -1.97 -9.93 -20.19
CA TYR A 67 -1.17 -8.90 -19.53
C TYR A 67 0.31 -9.25 -19.67
N ILE A 68 1.13 -8.28 -20.09
CA ILE A 68 2.58 -8.45 -20.17
C ILE A 68 3.26 -7.76 -18.99
N THR A 69 4.20 -8.44 -18.35
CA THR A 69 4.99 -7.85 -17.27
C THR A 69 5.87 -6.70 -17.76
N GLN A 70 6.38 -5.90 -16.83
CA GLN A 70 7.39 -4.91 -17.17
C GLN A 70 8.67 -5.56 -17.69
N LYS A 71 9.27 -4.95 -18.71
CA LYS A 71 10.59 -5.33 -19.22
C LYS A 71 11.64 -5.40 -18.09
N LEU A 72 12.33 -6.54 -18.03
CA LEU A 72 13.50 -6.77 -17.18
C LEU A 72 14.67 -5.90 -17.63
N ASP A 73 15.61 -5.68 -16.72
CA ASP A 73 16.87 -5.04 -17.09
C ASP A 73 17.65 -5.91 -18.09
N SER A 74 18.04 -5.35 -19.23
CA SER A 74 18.63 -6.13 -20.33
C SER A 74 20.02 -6.68 -20.03
N LYS A 75 20.75 -6.06 -19.09
CA LYS A 75 22.09 -6.49 -18.69
C LYS A 75 22.02 -7.52 -17.57
N THR A 76 21.25 -7.24 -16.54
CA THR A 76 21.22 -8.03 -15.30
C THR A 76 20.09 -9.05 -15.22
N LEU A 77 19.10 -8.97 -16.12
CA LEU A 77 17.86 -9.75 -16.11
C LEU A 77 17.04 -9.62 -14.82
N LYS A 78 17.33 -8.58 -14.01
CA LYS A 78 16.61 -8.30 -12.76
C LYS A 78 15.38 -7.42 -13.02
N THR A 79 14.38 -7.55 -12.14
CA THR A 79 13.22 -6.66 -12.11
C THR A 79 13.68 -5.23 -11.77
N ARG A 80 13.36 -4.25 -12.62
CA ARG A 80 13.75 -2.84 -12.41
C ARG A 80 13.09 -2.20 -11.19
N SER A 81 11.82 -2.50 -10.97
CA SER A 81 11.10 -2.14 -9.74
C SER A 81 10.04 -3.19 -9.44
N ARG A 82 9.88 -3.49 -8.14
CA ARG A 82 8.96 -4.55 -7.68
C ARG A 82 7.50 -4.17 -7.95
N ASN A 83 7.14 -2.90 -7.69
CA ASN A 83 5.77 -2.40 -7.83
C ASN A 83 5.37 -2.25 -9.30
N THR A 84 6.34 -2.00 -10.18
CA THR A 84 6.10 -1.79 -11.62
C THR A 84 6.08 -3.09 -12.41
N PHE A 85 6.68 -4.17 -11.89
CA PHE A 85 6.75 -5.44 -12.61
C PHE A 85 5.36 -6.02 -12.89
N ILE A 86 4.43 -5.91 -11.93
CA ILE A 86 3.08 -6.44 -12.03
C ILE A 86 2.03 -5.36 -11.70
N LYS A 87 1.90 -4.95 -10.44
CA LYS A 87 0.74 -4.18 -9.98
C LYS A 87 0.52 -2.83 -10.67
N GLN A 88 1.55 -2.01 -10.84
CA GLN A 88 1.36 -0.66 -11.40
C GLN A 88 0.77 -0.69 -12.80
N ASN A 89 1.23 -1.63 -13.63
CA ASN A 89 0.81 -1.75 -15.01
C ASN A 89 -0.45 -2.62 -15.16
N ALA A 90 -0.78 -3.44 -14.16
CA ALA A 90 -1.99 -4.25 -14.15
C ALA A 90 -3.25 -3.40 -14.03
N LEU A 91 -3.25 -2.25 -13.33
CA LEU A 91 -4.48 -1.46 -13.16
C LEU A 91 -5.04 -0.92 -14.49
N PRO A 92 -4.26 -0.28 -15.37
CA PRO A 92 -4.73 0.09 -16.71
C PRO A 92 -5.22 -1.10 -17.54
N PHE A 93 -4.51 -2.24 -17.47
CA PHE A 93 -4.94 -3.49 -18.14
C PHE A 93 -6.31 -3.96 -17.64
N ILE A 94 -6.51 -3.96 -16.32
CA ILE A 94 -7.76 -4.41 -15.71
C ILE A 94 -8.91 -3.46 -16.02
N ARG A 95 -8.69 -2.15 -15.96
CA ARG A 95 -9.74 -1.19 -16.36
C ARG A 95 -10.14 -1.40 -17.81
N ASN A 96 -9.18 -1.70 -18.69
CA ASN A 96 -9.47 -2.02 -20.08
C ASN A 96 -10.27 -3.32 -20.20
N TYR A 97 -9.86 -4.38 -19.49
CA TYR A 97 -10.61 -5.63 -19.40
C TYR A 97 -12.04 -5.41 -18.92
N GLU A 98 -12.23 -4.70 -17.81
CA GLU A 98 -13.54 -4.44 -17.22
C GLU A 98 -14.44 -3.61 -18.13
N LYS A 99 -13.87 -2.64 -18.85
CA LYS A 99 -14.60 -1.78 -19.79
C LYS A 99 -15.01 -2.49 -21.08
N HIS A 100 -14.12 -3.31 -21.64
CA HIS A 100 -14.25 -3.80 -23.02
C HIS A 100 -14.44 -5.30 -23.15
N PHE A 101 -14.16 -6.10 -22.12
CA PHE A 101 -14.05 -7.55 -22.28
C PHE A 101 -14.76 -8.35 -21.18
N LYS A 102 -15.06 -7.75 -20.02
CA LYS A 102 -15.69 -8.46 -18.89
C LYS A 102 -17.07 -9.04 -19.21
N ASN A 103 -17.82 -8.39 -20.08
CA ASN A 103 -19.16 -8.86 -20.49
C ASN A 103 -19.11 -9.84 -21.67
N PHE A 104 -17.94 -10.10 -22.24
CA PHE A 104 -17.79 -11.11 -23.29
C PHE A 104 -17.70 -12.49 -22.63
N HIS A 105 -18.53 -13.42 -23.09
CA HIS A 105 -18.48 -14.79 -22.59
C HIS A 105 -17.10 -15.40 -22.83
N ASN A 106 -16.55 -16.05 -21.78
CA ASN A 106 -15.35 -16.88 -21.83
C ASN A 106 -14.01 -16.17 -22.09
N VAL A 107 -13.90 -14.85 -21.87
CA VAL A 107 -12.58 -14.20 -21.92
C VAL A 107 -11.70 -14.69 -20.78
N LYS A 108 -10.54 -15.26 -21.11
CA LYS A 108 -9.56 -15.75 -20.14
C LYS A 108 -8.41 -14.76 -19.98
N LEU A 109 -8.04 -14.50 -18.73
CA LEU A 109 -6.94 -13.60 -18.38
C LEU A 109 -5.65 -14.38 -18.22
N PHE A 110 -4.60 -13.92 -18.89
CA PHE A 110 -3.25 -14.50 -18.78
C PHE A 110 -2.24 -13.45 -18.37
N MET A 111 -1.22 -13.88 -17.63
CA MET A 111 -0.06 -13.07 -17.31
C MET A 111 1.17 -13.72 -17.92
N SER A 112 1.84 -12.97 -18.80
CA SER A 112 2.99 -13.42 -19.56
C SER A 112 4.18 -12.47 -19.39
N LEU A 113 5.39 -13.01 -19.61
CA LEU A 113 6.61 -12.23 -19.56
C LEU A 113 6.60 -11.16 -20.67
N ASN A 114 7.23 -10.00 -20.41
CA ASN A 114 7.45 -9.03 -21.47
C ASN A 114 8.09 -9.69 -22.71
N PRO A 115 7.55 -9.53 -23.94
CA PRO A 115 8.06 -10.22 -25.13
C PRO A 115 9.55 -9.99 -25.38
N VAL A 116 10.02 -8.76 -25.17
CA VAL A 116 11.44 -8.41 -25.35
C VAL A 116 12.30 -9.08 -24.29
N SER A 117 11.81 -9.20 -23.05
CA SER A 117 12.53 -9.93 -21.99
C SER A 117 12.54 -11.43 -22.23
N PHE A 118 11.45 -11.98 -22.76
CA PHE A 118 11.35 -13.39 -23.13
C PHE A 118 12.38 -13.76 -24.19
N SER A 119 12.44 -13.04 -25.32
CA SER A 119 13.43 -13.33 -26.38
C SER A 119 14.86 -13.23 -25.82
N LEU A 120 15.14 -12.25 -24.95
CA LEU A 120 16.46 -12.05 -24.34
C LEU A 120 16.86 -13.20 -23.40
N ILE A 121 15.94 -13.69 -22.59
CA ILE A 121 16.18 -14.80 -21.65
C ILE A 121 16.28 -16.13 -22.40
N LYS A 122 15.36 -16.39 -23.33
CA LYS A 122 15.34 -17.61 -24.15
C LYS A 122 16.66 -17.79 -24.89
N ASN A 123 17.17 -16.74 -25.52
CA ASN A 123 18.43 -16.79 -26.29
C ASN A 123 19.65 -17.03 -25.39
N LYS A 124 19.61 -16.58 -24.14
CA LYS A 124 20.68 -16.80 -23.15
C LYS A 124 20.54 -18.11 -22.38
N ASN A 125 19.40 -18.79 -22.51
CA ASN A 125 19.00 -19.94 -21.68
C ASN A 125 19.15 -19.65 -20.16
N ASP A 126 18.74 -18.45 -19.73
CA ASP A 126 18.94 -17.96 -18.36
C ASP A 126 17.64 -18.03 -17.53
N LYS A 127 17.72 -17.73 -16.23
CA LYS A 127 16.59 -17.59 -15.32
C LYS A 127 16.68 -16.27 -14.56
N PHE A 128 15.56 -15.82 -14.00
CA PHE A 128 15.52 -14.66 -13.12
C PHE A 128 14.78 -14.98 -11.82
N THR A 129 15.13 -14.28 -10.75
CA THR A 129 14.46 -14.42 -9.46
C THR A 129 13.54 -13.24 -9.24
N ILE A 130 12.28 -13.53 -8.88
CA ILE A 130 11.33 -12.51 -8.42
C ILE A 130 11.33 -12.42 -6.89
N ALA A 131 11.15 -11.21 -6.37
CA ALA A 131 11.09 -10.97 -4.93
C ALA A 131 9.80 -11.50 -4.31
N GLU A 132 9.81 -11.89 -3.02
CA GLU A 132 8.61 -12.40 -2.30
C GLU A 132 7.40 -11.44 -2.36
N SER A 133 7.62 -10.12 -2.49
CA SER A 133 6.54 -9.16 -2.67
C SER A 133 5.79 -9.32 -3.99
N ILE A 134 6.48 -9.74 -5.06
CA ILE A 134 5.90 -9.95 -6.40
C ILE A 134 4.99 -11.19 -6.38
N TYR A 135 5.33 -12.23 -5.61
CA TYR A 135 4.46 -13.39 -5.42
C TYR A 135 3.13 -13.02 -4.76
N ILE A 136 3.14 -12.14 -3.75
CA ILE A 136 1.89 -11.63 -3.16
C ILE A 136 1.08 -10.88 -4.22
N ASP A 137 1.74 -10.09 -5.06
CA ASP A 137 1.07 -9.33 -6.11
C ASP A 137 0.40 -10.24 -7.15
N LEU A 138 1.08 -11.32 -7.56
CA LEU A 138 0.52 -12.38 -8.39
C LEU A 138 -0.71 -13.00 -7.72
N LYS A 139 -0.59 -13.43 -6.45
CA LYS A 139 -1.70 -14.07 -5.74
C LYS A 139 -2.92 -13.17 -5.64
N ILE A 140 -2.74 -11.89 -5.37
CA ILE A 140 -3.84 -10.91 -5.35
C ILE A 140 -4.56 -10.89 -6.70
N LEU A 141 -3.82 -10.75 -7.81
CA LEU A 141 -4.42 -10.66 -9.14
C LEU A 141 -5.11 -11.97 -9.55
N ILE A 142 -4.50 -13.13 -9.27
CA ILE A 142 -5.10 -14.44 -9.52
C ILE A 142 -6.39 -14.58 -8.71
N SER A 143 -6.38 -14.21 -7.43
CA SER A 143 -7.55 -14.38 -6.56
C SER A 143 -8.70 -13.43 -6.89
N LEU A 144 -8.38 -12.22 -7.36
CA LEU A 144 -9.38 -11.20 -7.71
C LEU A 144 -9.96 -11.37 -9.12
N TYR A 145 -9.16 -11.85 -10.08
CA TYR A 145 -9.53 -11.84 -11.50
C TYR A 145 -9.32 -13.18 -12.22
N GLY A 146 -8.78 -14.20 -11.55
CA GLY A 146 -8.58 -15.52 -12.15
C GLY A 146 -7.49 -15.58 -13.21
N PHE A 147 -6.43 -14.75 -13.10
CA PHE A 147 -5.29 -14.83 -14.01
C PHE A 147 -4.66 -16.23 -14.03
N ALA A 148 -4.35 -16.72 -15.23
CA ALA A 148 -3.44 -17.84 -15.41
C ALA A 148 -2.01 -17.32 -15.67
N ILE A 149 -1.03 -17.82 -14.91
CA ILE A 149 0.39 -17.53 -15.17
C ILE A 149 0.84 -18.43 -16.33
N THR A 150 1.47 -17.83 -17.35
CA THR A 150 1.96 -18.60 -18.51
C THR A 150 3.33 -19.23 -18.27
N LYS A 151 3.72 -20.14 -19.17
CA LYS A 151 4.97 -20.92 -19.07
C LYS A 151 6.21 -20.04 -19.05
N SER A 152 6.21 -18.93 -19.79
CA SER A 152 7.32 -18.00 -19.85
C SER A 152 7.66 -17.42 -18.47
N ILE A 153 6.66 -17.19 -17.62
CA ILE A 153 6.90 -16.78 -16.23
C ILE A 153 7.27 -17.98 -15.36
N ILE A 154 6.51 -19.09 -15.42
CA ILE A 154 6.74 -20.25 -14.55
C ILE A 154 8.18 -20.78 -14.70
N ASN A 155 8.61 -21.01 -15.95
CA ASN A 155 9.87 -21.66 -16.25
C ASN A 155 11.08 -20.75 -15.98
N PHE A 156 10.98 -19.47 -16.37
CA PHE A 156 12.11 -18.55 -16.27
C PHE A 156 12.19 -17.80 -14.93
N ALA A 157 11.07 -17.56 -14.26
CA ALA A 157 11.06 -16.90 -12.95
C ALA A 157 11.22 -17.89 -11.77
N ASN A 158 11.36 -19.19 -12.08
CA ASN A 158 11.47 -20.29 -11.13
C ASN A 158 10.36 -20.29 -10.06
N ILE A 159 9.12 -20.04 -10.49
CA ILE A 159 7.94 -20.18 -9.63
C ILE A 159 7.70 -21.68 -9.47
N ASN A 160 8.21 -22.26 -8.38
CA ASN A 160 7.96 -23.66 -8.04
C ASN A 160 6.62 -23.83 -7.29
N GLU A 161 6.03 -25.04 -7.37
CA GLU A 161 4.77 -25.42 -6.71
C GLU A 161 4.79 -25.13 -5.19
N LYS A 162 5.98 -25.16 -4.57
CA LYS A 162 6.18 -24.83 -3.14
C LYS A 162 5.73 -23.42 -2.75
N TYR A 163 5.64 -22.48 -3.69
CA TYR A 163 5.03 -21.16 -3.43
C TYR A 163 3.50 -21.20 -3.48
N GLU A 164 2.87 -22.06 -4.28
CA GLU A 164 1.40 -22.15 -4.29
C GLU A 164 0.86 -22.64 -2.94
N GLU A 165 1.55 -23.58 -2.29
CA GLU A 165 1.19 -24.11 -0.96
C GLU A 165 1.29 -23.07 0.17
N LYS A 166 2.34 -22.23 0.18
CA LYS A 166 2.51 -21.20 1.25
C LYS A 166 1.40 -20.15 1.25
N TRP A 167 0.74 -19.95 0.10
CA TRP A 167 -0.21 -18.86 -0.12
C TRP A 167 -1.63 -19.33 -0.49
N SER A 168 -1.90 -20.65 -0.49
CA SER A 168 -3.21 -21.23 -0.79
C SER A 168 -4.27 -20.88 0.27
N ASN A 169 -3.85 -20.66 1.52
CA ASN A 169 -4.74 -20.43 2.68
C ASN A 169 -4.64 -19.01 3.27
N LEU A 170 -4.37 -18.01 2.43
CA LEU A 170 -4.21 -16.62 2.88
C LEU A 170 -5.57 -16.02 3.28
N ASN A 171 -5.84 -15.97 4.59
CA ASN A 171 -7.00 -15.26 5.16
C ASN A 171 -6.71 -13.77 5.42
N LEU A 172 -7.74 -13.01 5.76
CA LEU A 172 -7.69 -11.55 5.97
C LEU A 172 -6.69 -11.13 7.04
N GLU A 173 -6.72 -11.79 8.20
CA GLU A 173 -5.82 -11.46 9.32
C GLU A 173 -4.36 -11.77 8.97
N THR A 174 -4.12 -12.93 8.36
CA THR A 174 -2.79 -13.33 7.87
C THR A 174 -2.30 -12.38 6.78
N PHE A 175 -3.16 -11.93 5.87
CA PHE A 175 -2.80 -10.94 4.86
C PHE A 175 -2.37 -9.61 5.49
N ILE A 176 -3.14 -9.09 6.45
CA ILE A 176 -2.81 -7.85 7.17
C ILE A 176 -1.50 -8.02 7.94
N ALA A 177 -1.31 -9.13 8.65
CA ALA A 177 -0.09 -9.43 9.39
C ALA A 177 1.14 -9.45 8.47
N LEU A 178 1.05 -10.14 7.32
CA LEU A 178 2.15 -10.22 6.35
C LEU A 178 2.49 -8.86 5.74
N LYS A 179 1.49 -8.00 5.53
CA LYS A 179 1.74 -6.62 5.07
C LYS A 179 2.45 -5.79 6.13
N ARG A 180 2.12 -5.98 7.41
CA ARG A 180 2.81 -5.34 8.55
C ARG A 180 4.25 -5.85 8.69
N GLU A 181 4.46 -7.16 8.68
CA GLU A 181 5.79 -7.77 8.83
C GLU A 181 6.75 -7.33 7.71
N LYS A 182 6.33 -7.37 6.45
CA LYS A 182 7.16 -6.91 5.32
C LYS A 182 7.49 -5.43 5.41
N SER A 183 6.62 -4.64 6.02
CA SER A 183 6.88 -3.23 6.25
C SER A 183 8.00 -3.00 7.27
N ASN A 184 8.22 -3.94 8.20
CA ASN A 184 9.27 -3.85 9.23
C ASN A 184 10.68 -4.09 8.68
N VAL A 185 10.79 -4.63 7.45
CA VAL A 185 12.08 -4.86 6.76
C VAL A 185 12.52 -3.62 5.98
N LYS A 186 11.58 -2.76 5.54
CA LYS A 186 11.89 -1.52 4.83
C LYS A 186 11.98 -0.35 5.81
N LYS A 187 13.19 0.17 6.02
CA LYS A 187 13.47 1.09 7.12
C LYS A 187 12.63 2.37 7.16
N ARG A 188 12.15 2.97 6.05
CA ARG A 188 11.41 4.27 6.05
C ARG A 188 10.50 4.46 4.82
N ASN A 189 9.53 5.38 4.91
CA ASN A 189 8.65 5.89 3.85
C ASN A 189 7.65 4.88 3.27
N LYS A 190 6.82 4.29 4.13
CA LYS A 190 5.83 3.27 3.77
C LYS A 190 4.72 3.86 2.88
N PRO A 191 4.36 3.24 1.74
CA PRO A 191 3.34 3.76 0.83
C PRO A 191 1.91 3.45 1.28
N ILE A 192 1.72 2.33 1.97
CA ILE A 192 0.45 1.85 2.50
C ILE A 192 0.66 1.25 3.89
N ILE A 193 -0.26 1.52 4.80
CA ILE A 193 -0.29 1.04 6.18
C ILE A 193 -1.65 0.46 6.50
N PHE A 194 -1.69 -0.67 7.21
CA PHE A 194 -2.92 -1.38 7.55
C PHE A 194 -3.07 -1.46 9.08
N GLU A 195 -4.18 -0.94 9.59
CA GLU A 195 -4.56 -0.99 11.00
C GLU A 195 -5.86 -1.78 11.17
N LEU A 196 -5.91 -2.58 12.23
CA LEU A 196 -7.05 -3.40 12.63
C LEU A 196 -7.45 -2.87 13.98
N SER A 197 -8.71 -2.52 14.16
CA SER A 197 -9.20 -2.01 15.43
C SER A 197 -9.08 -3.09 16.53
N GLN A 198 -8.92 -2.67 17.79
CA GLN A 198 -8.76 -3.60 18.91
C GLN A 198 -9.97 -4.52 19.09
N ASN A 199 -11.18 -3.99 18.84
CA ASN A 199 -12.44 -4.75 18.87
C ASN A 199 -12.68 -5.58 17.60
N ARG A 200 -11.77 -5.56 16.62
CA ARG A 200 -11.89 -6.26 15.34
C ARG A 200 -13.21 -6.00 14.61
N GLU A 201 -13.65 -4.76 14.60
CA GLU A 201 -14.82 -4.31 13.83
C GLU A 201 -14.43 -3.50 12.59
N GLU A 202 -13.22 -2.93 12.58
CA GLU A 202 -12.80 -1.98 11.55
C GLU A 202 -11.40 -2.29 11.03
N ILE A 203 -11.23 -2.11 9.72
CA ILE A 203 -9.93 -2.11 9.05
C ILE A 203 -9.72 -0.72 8.47
N THR A 204 -8.63 -0.08 8.90
CA THR A 204 -8.23 1.22 8.39
C THR A 204 -6.97 1.08 7.54
N VAL A 205 -7.03 1.61 6.32
CA VAL A 205 -5.91 1.66 5.39
C VAL A 205 -5.44 3.10 5.27
N TYR A 206 -4.17 3.37 5.54
CA TYR A 206 -3.55 4.67 5.29
C TYR A 206 -2.68 4.55 4.05
N ALA A 207 -3.05 5.24 2.98
CA ALA A 207 -2.43 5.05 1.67
C ALA A 207 -2.01 6.37 1.03
N LYS A 208 -0.89 6.35 0.31
CA LYS A 208 -0.53 7.40 -0.65
C LYS A 208 -1.18 7.05 -1.98
N LEU A 209 -1.94 7.97 -2.57
CA LEU A 209 -2.60 7.74 -3.87
C LEU A 209 -1.96 8.62 -4.96
N GLU A 210 -0.63 8.60 -5.03
CA GLU A 210 0.15 9.28 -6.07
C GLU A 210 0.90 8.25 -6.93
N GLY A 211 0.80 8.39 -8.26
CA GLY A 211 1.53 7.59 -9.25
C GLY A 211 1.38 6.08 -9.04
N ALA A 212 2.51 5.39 -8.90
CA ALA A 212 2.58 3.93 -8.72
C ALA A 212 1.81 3.40 -7.50
N ASN A 213 1.60 4.23 -6.49
CA ASN A 213 0.98 3.81 -5.24
C ASN A 213 -0.55 3.65 -5.36
N VAL A 214 -1.18 4.25 -6.38
CA VAL A 214 -2.62 4.11 -6.64
C VAL A 214 -2.97 2.64 -6.90
N ALA A 215 -2.28 2.02 -7.85
CA ALA A 215 -2.52 0.63 -8.22
C ALA A 215 -2.22 -0.33 -7.05
N ASP A 216 -1.12 -0.13 -6.32
CA ASP A 216 -0.83 -0.97 -5.16
C ASP A 216 -1.91 -0.82 -4.09
N SER A 217 -2.32 0.40 -3.77
CA SER A 217 -3.37 0.65 -2.78
C SER A 217 -4.70 0.04 -3.21
N TYR A 218 -5.11 0.25 -4.46
CA TYR A 218 -6.36 -0.29 -5.01
C TYR A 218 -6.41 -1.81 -4.93
N PHE A 219 -5.39 -2.51 -5.44
CA PHE A 219 -5.40 -3.98 -5.42
C PHE A 219 -5.34 -4.56 -4.00
N ASN A 220 -4.60 -3.95 -3.07
CA ASN A 220 -4.62 -4.42 -1.69
C ASN A 220 -5.99 -4.16 -1.02
N CYS A 221 -6.62 -3.01 -1.27
CA CYS A 221 -7.95 -2.69 -0.73
C CYS A 221 -9.03 -3.62 -1.30
N LYS A 222 -9.06 -3.83 -2.62
CA LYS A 222 -9.99 -4.75 -3.27
C LYS A 222 -9.82 -6.18 -2.75
N PHE A 223 -8.58 -6.62 -2.53
CA PHE A 223 -8.32 -7.93 -1.94
C PHE A 223 -8.75 -8.05 -0.48
N ILE A 224 -8.60 -6.99 0.32
CA ILE A 224 -9.15 -6.95 1.68
C ILE A 224 -10.67 -7.08 1.66
N GLN A 225 -11.36 -6.35 0.79
CA GLN A 225 -12.82 -6.45 0.68
C GLN A 225 -13.26 -7.84 0.23
N GLU A 226 -12.55 -8.44 -0.73
CA GLU A 226 -12.81 -9.80 -1.20
C GLU A 226 -12.67 -10.82 -0.05
N LEU A 227 -11.58 -10.75 0.73
CA LEU A 227 -11.36 -11.63 1.88
C LEU A 227 -12.39 -11.38 2.99
N ASN A 228 -12.69 -10.11 3.29
CA ASN A 228 -13.71 -9.72 4.28
C ASN A 228 -15.08 -10.31 3.94
N SER A 229 -15.43 -10.32 2.65
CA SER A 229 -16.70 -10.86 2.15
C SER A 229 -16.70 -12.39 2.16
N LYS A 230 -15.65 -13.02 1.61
CA LYS A 230 -15.50 -14.49 1.56
C LYS A 230 -15.49 -15.13 2.95
N GLU A 231 -14.85 -14.47 3.91
CA GLU A 231 -14.75 -14.96 5.29
C GLU A 231 -15.92 -14.49 6.18
N GLN A 232 -16.87 -13.73 5.64
CA GLN A 232 -18.05 -13.22 6.35
C GLN A 232 -17.70 -12.44 7.63
N LYS A 233 -16.58 -11.70 7.60
CA LYS A 233 -16.07 -11.00 8.78
C LYS A 233 -16.78 -9.67 9.06
N ASN A 234 -17.42 -9.08 8.05
CA ASN A 234 -18.21 -7.84 8.15
C ASN A 234 -17.45 -6.64 8.74
N PHE A 235 -16.13 -6.57 8.55
CA PHE A 235 -15.35 -5.40 8.94
C PHE A 235 -15.83 -4.15 8.19
N LYS A 236 -15.94 -3.01 8.89
CA LYS A 236 -16.04 -1.70 8.25
C LYS A 236 -14.69 -1.32 7.68
N LEU A 237 -14.68 -0.92 6.40
CA LEU A 237 -13.45 -0.61 5.68
C LEU A 237 -13.30 0.91 5.55
N PHE A 238 -12.15 1.43 5.99
CA PHE A 238 -11.83 2.86 5.93
C PHE A 238 -10.53 3.10 5.16
N LEU A 239 -10.51 4.17 4.37
CA LEU A 239 -9.32 4.64 3.65
C LEU A 239 -8.99 6.07 4.10
N PHE A 240 -7.79 6.24 4.65
CA PHE A 240 -7.19 7.54 4.93
C PHE A 240 -6.09 7.84 3.93
N ILE A 241 -6.14 9.04 3.36
CA ILE A 241 -5.21 9.47 2.34
C ILE A 241 -4.03 10.18 3.01
N ILE A 242 -2.83 9.61 2.87
CA ILE A 242 -1.58 10.20 3.32
C ILE A 242 -1.17 11.23 2.28
N LYS A 243 -1.34 12.52 2.61
CA LYS A 243 -1.17 13.68 1.71
C LYS A 243 -2.27 13.74 0.63
N PRO A 244 -3.49 14.16 1.00
CA PRO A 244 -4.45 14.56 -0.02
C PRO A 244 -3.84 15.74 -0.78
N LYS A 245 -3.56 15.53 -2.06
CA LYS A 245 -3.66 16.61 -3.05
C LYS A 245 -5.06 16.53 -3.63
N VAL A 246 -5.45 17.48 -4.49
CA VAL A 246 -6.59 17.26 -5.39
C VAL A 246 -6.31 15.97 -6.14
N GLN A 247 -6.96 14.89 -5.72
CA GLN A 247 -6.86 13.61 -6.38
C GLN A 247 -7.96 13.57 -7.42
N ASP A 248 -7.69 12.86 -8.51
CA ASP A 248 -8.71 12.63 -9.50
C ASP A 248 -9.92 11.97 -8.81
N VAL A 249 -11.09 12.61 -8.89
CA VAL A 249 -12.35 12.13 -8.30
C VAL A 249 -12.63 10.70 -8.73
N HIS A 250 -12.18 10.31 -9.92
CA HIS A 250 -12.28 8.94 -10.42
C HIS A 250 -11.49 7.93 -9.58
N ILE A 251 -10.30 8.30 -9.06
CA ILE A 251 -9.51 7.41 -8.19
C ILE A 251 -10.27 7.15 -6.89
N LEU A 252 -10.89 8.16 -6.29
CA LEU A 252 -11.67 8.00 -5.06
C LEU A 252 -12.88 7.11 -5.29
N LYS A 253 -13.59 7.35 -6.39
CA LYS A 253 -14.75 6.54 -6.76
C LYS A 253 -14.40 5.07 -6.86
N ASP A 254 -13.24 4.72 -7.44
CA ASP A 254 -12.77 3.33 -7.49
C ASP A 254 -12.68 2.68 -6.10
N PHE A 255 -12.25 3.41 -5.05
CA PHE A 255 -12.18 2.89 -3.69
C PHE A 255 -13.57 2.78 -3.03
N GLN A 256 -14.46 3.72 -3.31
CA GLN A 256 -15.85 3.66 -2.82
C GLN A 256 -16.62 2.50 -3.45
N ASP A 257 -16.44 2.28 -4.76
CA ASP A 257 -17.08 1.21 -5.52
C ASP A 257 -16.67 -0.19 -5.02
N ILE A 258 -15.48 -0.33 -4.42
CA ILE A 258 -15.03 -1.55 -3.75
C ILE A 258 -15.39 -1.59 -2.25
N GLY A 259 -16.21 -0.66 -1.75
CA GLY A 259 -16.76 -0.69 -0.38
C GLY A 259 -15.94 0.02 0.70
N PHE A 260 -14.97 0.87 0.36
CA PHE A 260 -14.23 1.65 1.35
C PHE A 260 -14.89 3.01 1.63
N ASN A 261 -15.00 3.34 2.93
CA ASN A 261 -15.34 4.68 3.36
C ASN A 261 -14.09 5.56 3.32
N ILE A 262 -14.06 6.54 2.43
CA ILE A 262 -12.94 7.46 2.30
C ILE A 262 -13.08 8.55 3.36
N ILE A 263 -12.06 8.68 4.19
CA ILE A 263 -11.94 9.73 5.18
C ILE A 263 -10.92 10.77 4.66
N ASN A 264 -10.96 11.99 5.20
CA ASN A 264 -9.95 13.06 5.06
C ASN A 264 -9.55 13.55 3.66
N TYR A 265 -10.42 13.42 2.65
CA TYR A 265 -10.15 13.91 1.30
C TYR A 265 -9.97 15.45 1.22
N TYR A 266 -10.72 16.20 2.00
CA TYR A 266 -10.64 17.66 2.10
C TYR A 266 -9.91 18.04 3.39
N SER A 267 -8.60 18.28 3.32
CA SER A 267 -7.79 18.48 4.53
C SER A 267 -7.52 19.93 4.92
N ASP A 268 -8.08 20.90 4.21
CA ASP A 268 -8.14 22.27 4.73
C ASP A 268 -9.43 22.39 5.55
N GLU A 269 -9.32 22.87 6.79
CA GLU A 269 -10.44 22.99 7.74
C GLU A 269 -11.67 23.69 7.11
N ASN A 270 -11.44 24.66 6.21
CA ASN A 270 -12.49 25.39 5.49
C ASN A 270 -13.25 24.55 4.43
N ASP A 271 -12.63 23.52 3.85
CA ASP A 271 -13.28 22.60 2.90
C ASP A 271 -13.85 21.36 3.59
N TYR A 272 -13.32 21.00 4.76
CA TYR A 272 -13.81 19.87 5.56
C TYR A 272 -15.26 20.07 6.01
N ASP A 273 -15.62 21.28 6.45
CA ASP A 273 -16.99 21.59 6.90
C ASP A 273 -18.00 21.65 5.73
N LYS A 274 -17.57 22.11 4.55
CA LYS A 274 -18.43 22.13 3.34
C LYS A 274 -18.70 20.73 2.78
N ALA A 275 -17.69 19.86 2.76
CA ALA A 275 -17.82 18.52 2.20
C ALA A 275 -18.47 17.50 3.15
N THR A 276 -18.24 17.61 4.46
CA THR A 276 -18.89 16.72 5.45
C THR A 276 -20.40 16.99 5.59
N TYR A 277 -20.85 18.20 5.30
CA TYR A 277 -22.27 18.53 5.17
C TYR A 277 -22.92 17.89 3.93
N GLN A 278 -22.18 17.77 2.82
CA GLN A 278 -22.67 17.12 1.59
C GLN A 278 -22.66 15.58 1.66
N LEU A 279 -21.82 14.99 2.51
CA LEU A 279 -21.66 13.53 2.62
C LEU A 279 -22.27 12.91 3.90
N ASN A 280 -22.89 13.69 4.78
CA ASN A 280 -23.47 13.22 6.07
C ASN A 280 -22.50 12.44 6.99
N LEU A 281 -21.19 12.71 6.90
CA LEU A 281 -20.14 11.96 7.61
C LEU A 281 -19.68 12.60 8.93
N ARG A 282 -20.52 13.38 9.63
CA ARG A 282 -20.10 14.00 10.90
C ARG A 282 -19.67 12.93 11.91
N PRO A 283 -18.40 12.91 12.36
CA PRO A 283 -18.07 12.18 13.58
C PRO A 283 -18.74 12.92 14.74
N LYS A 284 -19.48 12.21 15.58
CA LYS A 284 -20.13 12.75 16.80
C LYS A 284 -19.14 13.31 17.85
N SER A 285 -17.84 13.36 17.58
CA SER A 285 -16.84 13.88 18.52
C SER A 285 -15.78 14.71 17.80
N ASN A 286 -15.34 15.79 18.44
CA ASN A 286 -14.25 16.67 17.99
C ASN A 286 -12.88 15.95 17.87
N ARG A 287 -12.82 14.62 18.07
CA ARG A 287 -11.59 13.85 18.31
C ARG A 287 -11.10 13.01 17.13
N ASN A 288 -11.60 13.21 15.90
CA ASN A 288 -11.33 12.39 14.70
C ASN A 288 -9.98 11.64 14.75
N GLN A 289 -9.99 10.44 15.37
CA GLN A 289 -8.77 9.77 15.80
C GLN A 289 -8.00 9.23 14.61
N GLY A 290 -8.72 8.77 13.59
CA GLY A 290 -8.11 8.33 12.33
C GLY A 290 -7.40 9.48 11.61
N LEU A 291 -7.95 10.71 11.61
CA LEU A 291 -7.26 11.86 11.02
C LEU A 291 -6.01 12.25 11.80
N PHE A 292 -6.11 12.28 13.13
CA PHE A 292 -4.96 12.50 14.02
C PHE A 292 -3.85 11.48 13.75
N ARG A 293 -4.22 10.19 13.68
CA ARG A 293 -3.32 9.08 13.35
C ARG A 293 -2.69 9.24 11.96
N ALA A 294 -3.48 9.57 10.94
CA ALA A 294 -3.01 9.80 9.58
C ALA A 294 -2.00 10.95 9.53
N ASN A 295 -2.21 12.01 10.31
CA ASN A 295 -1.30 13.14 10.40
C ASN A 295 0.02 12.77 11.09
N ILE A 296 -0.02 12.00 12.18
CA ILE A 296 1.20 11.42 12.80
C ILE A 296 1.95 10.57 11.76
N ILE A 297 1.27 9.65 11.07
CA ILE A 297 1.88 8.83 10.01
C ILE A 297 2.51 9.72 8.93
N LYS A 298 1.80 10.73 8.43
CA LYS A 298 2.27 11.65 7.39
C LYS A 298 3.55 12.38 7.80
N LYS A 299 3.64 12.83 9.06
CA LYS A 299 4.82 13.53 9.60
C LYS A 299 6.00 12.57 9.83
N TYR A 300 5.77 11.47 10.54
CA TYR A 300 6.86 10.67 11.13
C TYR A 300 7.34 9.49 10.27
N ASN A 301 6.53 8.95 9.35
CA ASN A 301 6.85 7.75 8.54
C ASN A 301 8.12 7.89 7.66
N LYS A 302 8.59 9.11 7.41
CA LYS A 302 9.86 9.34 6.71
C LYS A 302 11.11 9.18 7.59
N TYR A 303 10.96 9.29 8.91
CA TYR A 303 12.06 9.43 9.86
C TYR A 303 12.18 8.20 10.77
N VAL A 304 11.05 7.70 11.27
CA VAL A 304 10.98 6.55 12.18
C VAL A 304 10.05 5.47 11.65
N ASP A 305 10.19 4.25 12.17
CA ASP A 305 9.25 3.18 11.88
C ASP A 305 7.91 3.46 12.58
N ILE A 306 6.89 3.72 11.77
CA ILE A 306 5.54 4.04 12.23
C ILE A 306 4.75 2.81 12.70
N TYR A 307 5.31 1.60 12.67
CA TYR A 307 4.77 0.44 13.39
C TYR A 307 5.53 0.16 14.67
N GLU A 308 6.33 1.10 15.16
CA GLU A 308 6.98 1.01 16.46
C GLU A 308 6.51 2.12 17.39
N CYS A 309 6.58 1.86 18.68
CA CYS A 309 6.54 2.89 19.71
C CYS A 309 7.68 3.90 19.46
N PHE A 310 7.39 5.19 19.62
CA PHE A 310 8.40 6.24 19.47
C PHE A 310 9.41 6.25 20.62
N ALA A 311 9.03 5.68 21.78
CA ALA A 311 9.88 5.55 22.95
C ALA A 311 10.54 4.16 23.10
N CYS A 312 10.15 3.11 22.35
CA CYS A 312 10.77 1.78 22.46
C CYS A 312 10.57 0.92 21.21
N GLU A 313 11.06 -0.32 21.18
CA GLU A 313 10.96 -1.23 20.01
C GLU A 313 9.66 -2.04 19.92
N TYR A 314 8.67 -1.78 20.78
CA TYR A 314 7.38 -2.47 20.74
C TYR A 314 6.58 -2.12 19.48
N ARG A 315 5.90 -3.12 18.89
CA ARG A 315 5.28 -3.01 17.55
C ARG A 315 3.77 -3.28 17.48
N LEU A 316 3.19 -3.82 18.53
CA LEU A 316 1.79 -4.24 18.54
C LEU A 316 0.92 -3.15 19.18
N ASN A 317 -0.39 -3.14 18.93
CA ASN A 317 -1.39 -2.35 19.65
C ASN A 317 -0.97 -0.90 19.99
N LEU A 318 -0.45 -0.17 19.00
CA LEU A 318 0.07 1.17 19.21
C LEU A 318 -1.05 2.20 19.32
N VAL A 319 -0.90 3.12 20.24
CA VAL A 319 -1.83 4.21 20.54
C VAL A 319 -1.31 5.49 19.89
N ALA A 320 -2.19 6.27 19.25
CA ALA A 320 -1.91 7.66 18.92
C ALA A 320 -2.22 8.52 20.14
N ALA A 321 -1.18 8.88 20.87
CA ALA A 321 -1.24 9.62 22.11
C ALA A 321 -1.13 11.13 21.84
N HIS A 322 -2.02 11.92 22.42
CA HIS A 322 -1.87 13.37 22.42
C HIS A 322 -0.77 13.80 23.40
N ILE A 323 0.09 14.73 22.99
CA ILE A 323 1.11 15.33 23.87
C ILE A 323 0.40 16.14 24.97
N HIS A 324 -0.47 17.04 24.54
CA HIS A 324 -1.36 17.82 25.40
C HIS A 324 -2.81 17.36 25.23
N ARG A 325 -3.51 17.16 26.36
CA ARG A 325 -4.83 16.52 26.41
C ARG A 325 -5.87 17.33 25.64
N VAL A 326 -6.74 16.63 24.91
CA VAL A 326 -7.86 17.25 24.19
C VAL A 326 -8.78 18.06 25.11
N ALA A 327 -9.01 17.57 26.34
CA ALA A 327 -9.85 18.26 27.32
C ALA A 327 -9.32 19.67 27.67
N ASP A 328 -8.00 19.84 27.68
CA ASP A 328 -7.36 21.11 28.00
C ASP A 328 -7.25 22.00 26.75
N ILE A 329 -7.02 21.41 25.56
CA ILE A 329 -7.08 22.13 24.28
C ILE A 329 -8.46 22.74 24.04
N ASN A 330 -9.54 22.03 24.36
CA ASN A 330 -10.90 22.55 24.19
C ASN A 330 -11.17 23.81 25.03
N LYS A 331 -10.41 24.03 26.12
CA LYS A 331 -10.51 25.26 26.92
C LYS A 331 -9.78 26.44 26.23
N LEU A 332 -8.82 26.14 25.36
CA LEU A 332 -8.09 27.10 24.54
C LEU A 332 -8.85 27.30 23.22
N LYS A 333 -9.92 28.11 23.21
CA LYS A 333 -10.83 28.34 22.05
C LYS A 333 -10.14 28.55 20.69
N THR A 334 -8.89 29.00 20.66
CA THR A 334 -8.07 29.30 19.47
C THR A 334 -7.21 28.12 18.96
N HIS A 335 -7.30 26.94 19.58
CA HIS A 335 -6.33 25.86 19.42
C HIS A 335 -6.95 24.50 18.99
N SER A 336 -8.20 24.47 18.52
CA SER A 336 -8.89 23.26 18.04
C SER A 336 -8.12 22.51 16.95
N LYS A 337 -7.36 23.24 16.10
CA LYS A 337 -6.48 22.69 15.06
C LYS A 337 -5.45 21.67 15.59
N PHE A 338 -5.12 21.71 16.89
CA PHE A 338 -4.16 20.80 17.51
C PHE A 338 -4.73 19.45 17.91
N ILE A 339 -6.06 19.28 17.88
CA ILE A 339 -6.69 18.00 18.23
C ILE A 339 -6.35 16.92 17.19
N THR A 340 -6.24 17.29 15.92
CA THR A 340 -5.89 16.37 14.83
C THR A 340 -4.48 16.60 14.28
N SER A 341 -3.73 17.56 14.83
CA SER A 341 -2.38 17.88 14.37
C SER A 341 -1.34 16.86 14.83
N ALA A 342 -0.45 16.48 13.91
CA ALA A 342 0.73 15.66 14.24
C ALA A 342 1.70 16.35 15.21
N GLU A 343 1.66 17.68 15.32
CA GLU A 343 2.49 18.45 16.26
C GLU A 343 2.12 18.18 17.71
N ASN A 344 0.93 17.65 17.96
CA ASN A 344 0.44 17.29 19.28
C ASN A 344 0.35 15.76 19.45
N GLY A 345 1.14 14.97 18.71
CA GLY A 345 0.94 13.54 18.64
C GLY A 345 2.22 12.71 18.67
N PHE A 346 2.21 11.69 19.52
CA PHE A 346 3.16 10.60 19.48
C PHE A 346 2.45 9.26 19.26
N GLN A 347 3.25 8.26 18.89
CA GLN A 347 2.79 6.90 18.77
C GLN A 347 3.47 6.03 19.82
N PHE A 348 2.69 5.45 20.73
CA PHE A 348 3.20 4.70 21.87
C PHE A 348 2.65 3.28 21.95
N CYS A 349 3.36 2.41 22.68
CA CYS A 349 2.75 1.21 23.21
C CYS A 349 1.84 1.55 24.40
N PRO A 350 0.92 0.65 24.82
CA PRO A 350 0.01 0.94 25.93
C PRO A 350 0.70 1.33 27.24
N ASN A 351 1.91 0.82 27.49
CA ASN A 351 2.67 1.17 28.70
C ASN A 351 3.23 2.60 28.62
N HIS A 352 3.96 2.94 27.55
CA HIS A 352 4.53 4.27 27.39
C HIS A 352 3.45 5.36 27.23
N ASP A 353 2.27 5.01 26.70
CA ASP A 353 1.10 5.89 26.67
C ASP A 353 0.69 6.32 28.09
N LYS A 354 0.53 5.35 29.01
CA LYS A 354 0.21 5.61 30.41
C LYS A 354 1.36 6.31 31.16
N GLU A 355 2.60 5.87 30.95
CA GLU A 355 3.78 6.47 31.58
C GLU A 355 3.95 7.94 31.18
N PHE A 356 3.74 8.26 29.90
CA PHE A 356 3.78 9.63 29.39
C PHE A 356 2.60 10.46 29.90
N GLU A 357 1.37 9.90 29.88
CA GLU A 357 0.20 10.60 30.39
C GLU A 357 0.36 11.01 31.87
N ASN A 358 0.91 10.10 32.68
CA ASN A 358 1.13 10.28 34.12
C ASN A 358 2.37 11.15 34.45
N GLY A 359 3.17 11.51 33.44
CA GLY A 359 4.39 12.30 33.60
C GLY A 359 5.57 11.54 34.20
N MET A 360 5.54 10.20 34.15
CA MET A 360 6.66 9.33 34.55
C MET A 360 7.81 9.40 33.54
N ILE A 361 7.46 9.54 32.26
CA ILE A 361 8.40 9.92 31.19
C ILE A 361 7.94 11.23 30.57
N TYR A 362 8.89 11.97 30.01
CA TYR A 362 8.63 13.19 29.27
C TYR A 362 9.54 13.27 28.05
N PHE A 363 9.24 14.19 27.14
CA PHE A 363 10.07 14.44 25.97
C PHE A 363 10.85 15.75 26.18
N ASP A 364 12.16 15.63 26.27
CA ASP A 364 13.10 16.70 26.48
C ASP A 364 13.40 17.41 25.15
N LEU A 365 13.18 18.72 25.09
CA LEU A 365 13.35 19.50 23.85
C LEU A 365 14.82 19.78 23.52
N ASP A 366 15.68 19.85 24.52
CA ASP A 366 17.09 20.18 24.35
C ASP A 366 17.85 19.03 23.72
N ASP A 367 17.68 17.83 24.27
CA ASP A 367 18.26 16.60 23.74
C ASP A 367 17.38 15.95 22.65
N PHE A 368 16.14 16.42 22.52
CA PHE A 368 15.14 15.88 21.59
C PHE A 368 14.89 14.38 21.78
N GLN A 369 14.71 13.98 23.04
CA GLN A 369 14.66 12.58 23.45
C GLN A 369 13.68 12.33 24.60
N PHE A 370 13.25 11.08 24.78
CA PHE A 370 12.43 10.72 25.93
C PHE A 370 13.34 10.54 27.16
N LYS A 371 12.90 11.04 28.31
CA LYS A 371 13.60 10.95 29.60
C LYS A 371 12.62 10.52 30.70
N VAL A 372 13.17 9.91 31.75
CA VAL A 372 12.42 9.58 32.96
C VAL A 372 12.37 10.83 33.85
N ASN A 373 11.21 11.10 34.45
CA ASN A 373 11.02 12.22 35.36
C ASN A 373 11.45 11.82 36.78
N SER A 374 12.63 12.28 37.21
CA SER A 374 13.16 12.01 38.55
C SER A 374 12.36 12.67 39.67
N ILE A 375 11.58 13.71 39.40
CA ILE A 375 10.69 14.34 40.41
C ILE A 375 9.52 13.41 40.75
N LYS A 376 9.03 12.66 39.76
CA LYS A 376 7.91 11.73 39.91
C LYS A 376 8.31 10.32 40.33
N ILE A 377 9.56 9.95 40.11
CA ILE A 377 10.07 8.60 40.38
C ILE A 377 11.28 8.72 41.29
N ASP A 378 11.00 8.56 42.58
CA ASP A 378 11.96 8.63 43.68
C ASP A 378 12.72 7.30 43.88
N ASN A 379 12.11 6.16 43.51
CA ASN A 379 12.74 4.85 43.60
C ASN A 379 13.82 4.65 42.50
N PRO A 380 15.11 4.46 42.87
CA PRO A 380 16.20 4.29 41.90
C PRO A 380 16.07 3.04 41.00
N ASN A 381 15.47 1.97 41.50
CA ASN A 381 15.28 0.74 40.71
C ASN A 381 14.24 0.95 39.61
N ASP A 382 13.12 1.59 39.94
CA ASP A 382 12.07 1.91 38.97
C ASP A 382 12.55 2.92 37.92
N TYR A 383 13.29 3.94 38.36
CA TYR A 383 13.95 4.89 37.47
C TYR A 383 14.85 4.18 36.46
N ASN A 384 15.76 3.32 36.94
CA ASN A 384 16.68 2.58 36.09
C ASN A 384 15.96 1.61 35.15
N LEU A 385 14.88 0.98 35.60
CA LEU A 385 14.07 0.08 34.78
C LEU A 385 13.39 0.82 33.62
N LEU A 386 12.75 1.95 33.90
CA LEU A 386 12.12 2.79 32.87
C LEU A 386 13.14 3.35 31.90
N ASN A 387 14.26 3.86 32.42
CA ASN A 387 15.30 4.45 31.57
C ASN A 387 15.89 3.41 30.60
N LYS A 388 16.06 2.15 31.02
CA LYS A 388 16.51 1.05 30.14
C LYS A 388 15.52 0.71 29.02
N ARG A 389 14.22 0.96 29.22
CA ARG A 389 13.15 0.68 28.25
C ARG A 389 13.02 1.77 27.18
N ILE A 390 13.47 2.98 27.49
CA ILE A 390 13.43 4.12 26.57
C ILE A 390 14.52 3.98 25.50
N LYS A 391 14.12 4.17 24.25
CA LYS A 391 14.96 4.24 23.06
C LYS A 391 14.77 5.59 22.39
N ASN A 392 15.85 6.34 22.28
CA ASN A 392 15.81 7.72 21.78
C ASN A 392 15.90 7.77 20.25
N LYS A 393 14.82 7.32 19.60
CA LYS A 393 14.74 7.18 18.14
C LYS A 393 14.62 8.51 17.41
N LEU A 394 14.05 9.52 18.05
CA LEU A 394 13.76 10.82 17.44
C LEU A 394 14.95 11.80 17.47
N SER A 395 15.91 11.61 18.37
CA SER A 395 17.02 12.56 18.62
C SER A 395 17.78 12.98 17.36
N LYS A 396 18.01 12.04 16.45
CA LYS A 396 18.73 12.26 15.18
C LYS A 396 17.96 13.10 14.16
N PHE A 397 16.68 13.39 14.41
CA PHE A 397 15.78 14.09 13.49
C PHE A 397 15.25 15.41 14.06
N LYS A 398 15.96 15.98 15.05
CA LYS A 398 15.58 17.26 15.69
C LYS A 398 15.32 18.35 14.64
N LYS A 399 16.23 18.52 13.66
CA LYS A 399 16.13 19.58 12.65
C LYS A 399 14.87 19.46 11.79
N GLU A 400 14.42 18.25 11.51
CA GLU A 400 13.31 17.97 10.60
C GLU A 400 11.95 17.90 11.30
N LEU A 401 11.93 17.50 12.57
CA LEU A 401 10.69 17.26 13.32
C LEU A 401 10.31 18.39 14.27
N TYR A 402 11.28 19.20 14.68
CA TYR A 402 11.07 20.34 15.55
C TYR A 402 10.31 21.45 14.82
N SER A 403 9.31 21.99 15.50
CA SER A 403 8.56 23.16 15.06
C SER A 403 8.15 23.99 16.28
N ASN A 404 7.80 25.25 16.09
CA ASN A 404 7.28 26.08 17.18
C ASN A 404 6.00 25.51 17.77
N ASN A 405 5.15 24.90 16.94
CA ASN A 405 3.92 24.23 17.38
C ASN A 405 4.22 22.98 18.22
N PHE A 406 5.19 22.17 17.82
CA PHE A 406 5.62 20.99 18.58
C PHE A 406 6.23 21.41 19.92
N LYS A 407 7.15 22.39 19.91
CA LYS A 407 7.72 22.97 21.13
C LYS A 407 6.62 23.43 22.08
N PHE A 408 5.68 24.22 21.57
CA PHE A 408 4.56 24.72 22.36
C PHE A 408 3.76 23.59 23.02
N MET A 409 3.43 22.52 22.29
CA MET A 409 2.69 21.38 22.85
C MET A 409 3.49 20.65 23.94
N ILE A 410 4.80 20.50 23.74
CA ILE A 410 5.68 19.86 24.72
C ILE A 410 5.81 20.73 25.98
N GLU A 411 6.04 22.04 25.85
CA GLU A 411 6.12 22.97 26.99
C GLU A 411 4.84 22.96 27.82
N PHE A 412 3.67 22.96 27.18
CA PHE A 412 2.38 22.81 27.88
C PHE A 412 2.28 21.50 28.67
N HIS A 413 2.78 20.40 28.09
CA HIS A 413 2.84 19.13 28.79
C HIS A 413 3.81 19.19 29.98
N LEU A 414 5.00 19.77 29.80
CA LEU A 414 6.03 19.89 30.85
C LEU A 414 5.54 20.72 32.05
N ARG A 415 4.83 21.83 31.82
CA ARG A 415 4.16 22.63 32.87
C ARG A 415 3.17 21.79 33.66
N ARG A 416 2.30 21.06 32.95
CA ARG A 416 1.26 20.21 33.56
C ARG A 416 1.87 19.13 34.48
N ILE A 417 3.05 18.63 34.15
CA ILE A 417 3.73 17.59 34.95
C ILE A 417 4.76 18.16 35.94
N GLY A 418 4.85 19.49 36.08
CA GLY A 418 5.67 20.17 37.08
C GLY A 418 7.17 20.21 36.79
N LEU A 419 7.57 20.14 35.52
CA LEU A 419 8.99 20.19 35.13
C LEU A 419 9.47 21.60 34.76
N ILE A 420 8.56 22.50 34.40
CA ILE A 420 8.83 23.91 34.10
C ILE A 420 7.65 24.76 34.59
N ASP A 421 7.89 26.05 34.78
CA ASP A 421 6.88 27.03 35.22
C ASP A 421 5.99 27.55 34.09
#